data_AF-A0A5S6QMZ0-F1
#
_entry.id   AF-A0A5S6QMZ0-F1
#
_cell.length_a   1.000
_cell.length_b   1.000
_cell.length_c   1.000
_cell.angle_alpha   90.00
_cell.angle_beta   90.00
_cell.angle_gamma   90.00
#
_symmetry.space_group_name_H-M   'P 1'
#
loop_
_entity.id
_entity.type
_entity.pdbx_description
1 polymer ?
#
loop_
_entity_poly.entity_id
_entity_poly.type
_entity_poly.pdbx_seq_one_letter_code
_entity_poly.pdbx_strand_id
1 'polypeptide(L)'
;MINQLINEARNELPITAKDVEQCTKEDRILQEKRMEMQVMYGCLVWRTRIVILEALRQRTLETLHDTHPGRDRMVSTARQHCWWPGMDEDISGWISKCSQCARALKSPARAPLRSWDVAGGP
;
A
#
# COMPACT_ATOMS: atom_id res chain seq x y z
N MET A 1 -10.12 4.89 6.49
CA MET A 1 -9.38 5.77 5.56
C MET A 1 -9.10 5.09 4.23
N ILE A 2 -8.60 3.84 4.17
CA ILE A 2 -8.45 3.14 2.88
C ILE A 2 -9.77 2.88 2.13
N ASN A 3 -10.87 2.61 2.85
CA ASN A 3 -12.20 2.46 2.25
C ASN A 3 -12.70 3.75 1.59
N GLN A 4 -12.23 4.92 2.05
CA GLN A 4 -12.55 6.19 1.42
C GLN A 4 -11.85 6.32 0.08
N LEU A 5 -10.56 5.97 -0.01
CA LEU A 5 -9.84 5.87 -1.28
C LEU A 5 -10.48 4.88 -2.25
N ILE A 6 -10.97 3.74 -1.75
CA ILE A 6 -11.71 2.78 -2.57
C ILE A 6 -12.99 3.40 -3.12
N ASN A 7 -13.72 4.16 -2.31
CA ASN A 7 -14.91 4.88 -2.76
C ASN A 7 -14.58 6.04 -3.70
N GLU A 8 -13.48 6.75 -3.46
CA GLU A 8 -12.99 7.83 -4.32
C GLU A 8 -12.54 7.27 -5.67
N ALA A 9 -11.78 6.18 -5.69
CA ALA A 9 -11.39 5.48 -6.93
C ALA A 9 -12.61 4.96 -7.71
N ARG A 10 -13.73 4.64 -7.03
CA ARG A 10 -15.02 4.31 -7.66
C ARG A 10 -15.76 5.52 -8.22
N ASN A 11 -15.60 6.70 -7.63
CA ASN A 11 -16.32 7.92 -7.99
C ASN A 11 -15.56 8.80 -8.98
N GLU A 12 -14.23 8.81 -8.93
CA GLU A 12 -13.37 9.65 -9.77
C GLU A 12 -13.10 9.05 -11.15
N LEU A 13 -13.49 7.79 -11.40
CA LEU A 13 -13.17 7.12 -12.66
C LEU A 13 -14.37 6.35 -13.22
N PRO A 14 -14.88 6.70 -14.41
CA PRO A 14 -15.39 5.69 -15.31
C PRO A 14 -14.18 5.13 -16.07
N ILE A 15 -13.47 4.14 -15.50
CA ILE A 15 -12.41 3.47 -16.28
C ILE A 15 -13.10 2.74 -17.43
N THR A 16 -12.94 3.23 -18.66
CA THR A 16 -13.43 2.53 -19.84
C THR A 16 -12.47 1.39 -20.20
N ALA A 17 -12.96 0.37 -20.92
CA ALA A 17 -12.10 -0.71 -21.40
C ALA A 17 -10.90 -0.20 -22.25
N LYS A 18 -11.06 0.97 -22.89
CA LYS A 18 -9.98 1.68 -23.60
C LYS A 18 -8.92 2.27 -22.68
N ASP A 19 -9.31 2.80 -21.52
CA ASP A 19 -8.37 3.34 -20.53
C ASP A 19 -7.56 2.22 -19.88
N VAL A 20 -8.21 1.08 -19.60
CA VAL A 20 -7.50 -0.15 -19.18
C VAL A 20 -6.50 -0.55 -20.26
N GLU A 21 -6.90 -0.59 -21.52
CA GLU A 21 -6.03 -0.99 -22.62
C GLU A 21 -4.88 0.00 -22.87
N GLN A 22 -5.08 1.29 -22.63
CA GLN A 22 -4.04 2.33 -22.72
C GLN A 22 -3.07 2.27 -21.54
N CYS A 23 -3.56 2.20 -20.30
CA CYS A 23 -2.72 2.13 -19.10
C CYS A 23 -1.97 0.80 -18.99
N THR A 24 -2.52 -0.29 -19.52
CA THR A 24 -1.83 -1.60 -19.56
C THR A 24 -0.88 -1.73 -20.74
N LYS A 25 -0.90 -0.84 -21.74
CA LYS A 25 -0.03 -0.94 -22.93
C LYS A 25 1.43 -0.63 -22.64
N GLU A 26 1.74 0.18 -21.65
CA GLU A 26 3.12 0.60 -21.37
C GLU A 26 3.81 -0.28 -20.32
N ASP A 27 3.03 -0.95 -19.47
CA ASP A 27 3.56 -1.75 -18.36
C ASP A 27 3.53 -3.26 -18.68
N ARG A 28 4.70 -3.85 -18.91
CA ARG A 28 4.86 -5.28 -19.22
C ARG A 28 4.21 -6.20 -18.18
N ILE A 29 4.28 -5.83 -16.89
CA ILE A 29 3.72 -6.63 -15.80
C ILE A 29 2.19 -6.60 -15.85
N LEU A 30 1.60 -5.47 -16.22
CA LEU A 30 0.15 -5.39 -16.46
C LEU A 30 -0.27 -6.21 -17.68
N GLN A 31 0.51 -6.20 -18.76
CA GLN A 31 0.22 -7.01 -19.95
C GLN A 31 0.21 -8.51 -19.65
N GLU A 32 1.22 -9.02 -18.95
CA GLU A 32 1.32 -10.43 -18.56
C GLU A 32 0.11 -10.88 -17.72
N LYS A 33 -0.45 -9.96 -16.91
CA LYS A 33 -1.57 -10.24 -16.00
C LYS A 33 -2.93 -9.86 -16.56
N ARG A 34 -3.00 -9.35 -17.79
CA ARG A 34 -4.21 -8.78 -18.39
C ARG A 34 -5.38 -9.75 -18.44
N MET A 35 -5.14 -11.04 -18.69
CA MET A 35 -6.19 -12.06 -18.73
C MET A 35 -6.81 -12.36 -17.35
N GLU A 36 -6.10 -12.06 -16.27
CA GLU A 36 -6.59 -12.22 -14.89
C GLU A 36 -7.29 -10.95 -14.35
N MET A 37 -7.31 -9.88 -15.14
CA MET A 37 -7.88 -8.60 -14.74
C MET A 37 -9.33 -8.47 -15.20
N GLN A 38 -10.14 -7.85 -14.35
CA GLN A 38 -11.56 -7.63 -14.61
C GLN A 38 -11.93 -6.19 -14.26
N VAL A 39 -12.90 -5.64 -14.98
CA VAL A 39 -13.48 -4.35 -14.62
C VAL A 39 -14.72 -4.62 -13.77
N MET A 40 -14.72 -4.12 -12.53
CA MET A 40 -15.84 -4.23 -11.59
C MET A 40 -16.17 -2.86 -11.02
N TYR A 41 -17.44 -2.45 -11.12
CA TYR A 41 -17.92 -1.16 -10.61
C TYR A 41 -17.11 0.05 -11.13
N GLY A 42 -16.63 -0.01 -12.37
CA GLY A 42 -15.80 1.04 -12.96
C GLY A 42 -14.32 1.00 -12.54
N CYS A 43 -13.89 0.04 -11.73
CA CYS A 43 -12.51 -0.11 -11.29
C CYS A 43 -11.84 -1.33 -11.96
N LEU A 44 -10.54 -1.23 -12.25
CA LEU A 44 -9.72 -2.37 -12.66
C LEU A 44 -9.38 -3.20 -11.42
N VAL A 45 -9.68 -4.49 -11.46
CA VAL A 45 -9.47 -5.43 -10.36
C VAL A 45 -8.58 -6.56 -10.84
N TRP A 46 -7.57 -6.90 -10.03
CA TRP A 46 -6.78 -8.10 -10.20
C TRP A 46 -6.99 -9.01 -8.99
N ARG A 47 -7.54 -10.21 -9.24
CA ARG A 47 -8.00 -11.16 -8.22
C ARG A 47 -9.04 -10.54 -7.28
N THR A 48 -8.62 -10.03 -6.12
CA THR A 48 -9.50 -9.43 -5.11
C THR A 48 -9.07 -8.00 -4.76
N ARG A 49 -8.22 -7.39 -5.58
CA ARG A 49 -7.55 -6.12 -5.27
C ARG A 49 -7.75 -5.12 -6.38
N ILE A 50 -7.92 -3.86 -6.00
CA ILE A 50 -8.06 -2.78 -6.96
C ILE A 50 -6.68 -2.43 -7.51
N VAL A 51 -6.58 -2.38 -8.83
CA VAL A 51 -5.38 -1.91 -9.52
C VAL A 51 -5.38 -0.39 -9.47
N ILE A 52 -4.36 0.19 -8.85
CA ILE A 52 -4.24 1.64 -8.71
C ILE A 52 -3.49 2.20 -9.92
N LEU A 53 -4.16 3.06 -10.66
CA LEU A 53 -3.57 3.81 -11.78
C LEU A 53 -2.56 4.83 -11.26
N GLU A 54 -1.58 5.17 -12.10
CA GLU A 54 -0.48 6.07 -11.74
C GLU A 54 -0.97 7.41 -11.14
N ALA A 55 -2.02 7.99 -11.72
CA ALA A 55 -2.62 9.24 -11.24
C ALA A 55 -3.13 9.17 -9.78
N LEU A 56 -3.49 7.99 -9.29
CA LEU A 56 -4.01 7.78 -7.93
C LEU A 56 -2.95 7.26 -6.96
N ARG A 57 -1.76 6.86 -7.43
CA ARG A 57 -0.70 6.26 -6.58
C ARG A 57 -0.28 7.23 -5.48
N GLN A 58 -0.06 8.50 -5.81
CA GLN A 58 0.36 9.50 -4.83
C GLN A 58 -0.66 9.65 -3.68
N ARG A 59 -1.93 9.90 -4.00
CA ARG A 59 -3.00 10.01 -3.00
C ARG A 59 -3.19 8.73 -2.19
N THR A 60 -2.97 7.58 -2.84
CA THR A 60 -2.97 6.27 -2.18
C THR A 60 -1.87 6.16 -1.14
N LEU A 61 -0.65 6.57 -1.48
CA LEU A 61 0.49 6.60 -0.56
C LEU A 61 0.25 7.57 0.61
N GLU A 62 -0.29 8.76 0.34
CA GLU A 62 -0.64 9.75 1.38
C GLU A 62 -1.62 9.18 2.40
N THR A 63 -2.68 8.51 1.93
CA THR A 63 -3.70 7.94 2.82
C THR A 63 -3.20 6.70 3.57
N LEU A 64 -2.38 5.86 2.92
CA LEU A 64 -1.74 4.72 3.59
C LEU A 64 -0.78 5.17 4.70
N HIS A 65 -0.12 6.29 4.45
CA HIS A 65 0.85 6.89 5.36
C HIS A 65 0.20 7.68 6.50
N ASP A 66 -1.09 7.98 6.40
CA ASP A 66 -1.82 8.66 7.46
C ASP A 66 -1.65 7.94 8.80
N THR A 67 -1.46 8.70 9.87
CA THR A 67 -1.05 8.23 11.22
C THR A 67 0.35 7.62 11.36
N HIS A 68 1.21 7.72 10.34
CA HIS A 68 2.60 7.20 10.36
C HIS A 68 2.74 5.74 10.83
N PRO A 69 2.00 4.78 10.25
CA PRO A 69 1.95 3.40 10.75
C PRO A 69 3.25 2.60 10.54
N GLY A 70 4.20 3.15 9.79
CA GLY A 70 5.47 2.50 9.44
C GLY A 70 5.35 1.56 8.25
N ARG A 71 6.50 1.08 7.77
CA ARG A 71 6.62 0.35 6.48
C ARG A 71 5.81 -0.92 6.42
N ASP A 72 6.01 -1.83 7.36
CA ASP A 72 5.42 -3.16 7.25
C ASP A 72 3.89 -3.09 7.36
N ARG A 73 3.37 -2.15 8.16
CA ARG A 73 1.93 -1.92 8.27
C ARG A 73 1.36 -1.27 6.99
N MET A 74 2.02 -0.26 6.42
CA MET A 74 1.62 0.29 5.12
C MET A 74 1.61 -0.77 4.01
N VAL A 75 2.68 -1.56 3.89
CA VAL A 75 2.78 -2.63 2.88
C VAL A 75 1.69 -3.69 3.09
N SER A 76 1.48 -4.13 4.35
CA SER A 76 0.43 -5.11 4.67
C SER A 76 -0.96 -4.61 4.32
N THR A 77 -1.25 -3.33 4.60
CA THR A 77 -2.54 -2.70 4.31
C THR A 77 -2.72 -2.35 2.82
N ALA A 78 -1.64 -2.06 2.09
CA ALA A 78 -1.68 -1.79 0.64
C ALA A 78 -1.85 -3.08 -0.17
N ARG A 79 -1.10 -4.14 0.19
CA ARG A 79 -1.53 -5.52 -0.07
C ARG A 79 -2.92 -5.72 0.60
N GLN A 80 -3.64 -6.82 0.63
CA GLN A 80 -5.08 -6.80 1.05
C GLN A 80 -6.02 -5.98 0.13
N HIS A 81 -5.83 -4.67 -0.08
CA HIS A 81 -6.81 -3.81 -0.77
C HIS A 81 -6.43 -3.40 -2.20
N CYS A 82 -5.17 -3.08 -2.45
CA CYS A 82 -4.71 -2.55 -3.72
C CYS A 82 -3.49 -3.30 -4.29
N TRP A 83 -3.17 -2.98 -5.54
CA TRP A 83 -1.99 -3.49 -6.21
C TRP A 83 -1.58 -2.56 -7.36
N TRP A 84 -0.27 -2.39 -7.57
CA TRP A 84 0.33 -1.90 -8.80
C TRP A 84 1.77 -2.40 -8.91
N PRO A 85 2.38 -2.40 -10.11
CA PRO A 85 3.79 -2.74 -10.27
C PRO A 85 4.70 -1.78 -9.51
N GLY A 86 5.64 -2.31 -8.73
CA GLY A 86 6.55 -1.49 -7.91
C GLY A 86 5.96 -0.93 -6.60
N MET A 87 4.78 -1.42 -6.18
CA MET A 87 4.08 -0.89 -4.99
C MET A 87 4.92 -0.88 -3.71
N ASP A 88 5.68 -1.93 -3.43
CA ASP A 88 6.46 -2.02 -2.20
C ASP A 88 7.66 -1.06 -2.23
N GLU A 89 8.28 -0.87 -3.40
CA GLU A 89 9.34 0.10 -3.65
C GLU A 89 8.82 1.53 -3.47
N ASP A 90 7.67 1.84 -4.06
CA ASP A 90 7.01 3.15 -3.93
C ASP A 90 6.69 3.46 -2.46
N ILE A 91 6.12 2.51 -1.72
CA ILE A 91 5.85 2.65 -0.28
C ILE A 91 7.15 2.89 0.49
N SER A 92 8.21 2.12 0.19
CA SER A 92 9.50 2.26 0.86
C SER A 92 10.13 3.63 0.58
N GLY A 93 10.06 4.10 -0.67
CA GLY A 93 10.53 5.41 -1.09
C GLY A 93 9.72 6.58 -0.53
N TRP A 94 8.42 6.38 -0.29
CA TRP A 94 7.56 7.35 0.38
C TRP A 94 7.93 7.52 1.85
N ILE A 95 8.07 6.40 2.56
CA ILE A 95 8.36 6.38 4.00
C ILE A 95 9.75 6.92 4.30
N SER A 96 10.75 6.64 3.45
CA SER A 96 12.11 7.15 3.64
C SER A 96 12.18 8.68 3.62
N LYS A 97 11.25 9.35 2.92
CA LYS A 97 11.10 10.81 2.89
C LYS A 97 10.38 11.36 4.13
N CYS A 98 9.74 10.53 4.95
CA CYS A 98 9.07 10.94 6.16
C CYS A 98 10.01 10.95 7.37
N SER A 99 10.21 12.14 7.97
CA SER A 99 11.05 12.31 9.17
C SER A 99 10.56 11.52 10.38
N GLN A 100 9.25 11.44 10.60
CA GLN A 100 8.65 10.73 11.74
C GLN A 100 8.87 9.21 11.61
N CYS A 101 8.58 8.65 10.44
CA CYS A 101 8.83 7.24 10.17
C CYS A 101 10.33 6.89 10.22
N ALA A 102 11.19 7.76 9.69
CA ALA A 102 12.64 7.57 9.74
C ALA A 102 13.20 7.58 11.18
N ARG A 103 12.63 8.42 12.06
CA ARG A 103 13.01 8.46 13.48
C ARG A 103 12.60 7.18 14.22
N ALA A 104 11.40 6.67 13.96
CA ALA A 104 10.92 5.43 14.57
C ALA A 104 11.84 4.24 14.25
N LEU A 105 12.36 4.17 13.00
CA LEU A 105 13.28 3.12 12.55
C LEU A 105 14.63 3.12 13.29
N LYS A 106 15.09 4.30 13.75
CA LYS A 106 16.38 4.47 14.44
C LYS A 106 16.29 4.23 15.96
N SER A 107 15.13 3.84 16.47
CA SER A 107 14.98 3.53 17.90
C SER A 107 15.81 2.29 18.24
N PRO A 108 16.67 2.34 19.28
CA PRO A 108 17.55 1.22 19.62
C PRO A 108 16.74 -0.05 19.92
N ALA A 109 17.35 -1.21 19.65
CA ALA A 109 16.77 -2.51 19.99
C ALA A 109 16.24 -2.49 21.42
N ARG A 110 15.01 -2.98 21.60
CA ARG A 110 14.35 -3.06 22.91
C ARG A 110 15.34 -3.62 23.92
N ALA A 111 15.61 -2.84 24.98
CA ALA A 111 16.55 -3.24 26.01
C ALA A 111 16.23 -4.67 26.46
N PRO A 112 17.26 -5.53 26.71
CA PRO A 112 17.04 -6.88 27.15
C PRO A 112 16.04 -6.88 28.31
N LEU A 113 14.96 -7.66 28.18
CA LEU A 113 14.01 -7.82 29.26
C LEU A 113 14.79 -8.45 30.42
N ARG A 114 15.15 -7.65 31.43
CA ARG A 114 15.69 -8.18 32.68
C ARG A 114 14.59 -9.03 33.30
N SER A 115 14.88 -10.31 33.53
CA SER A 115 14.04 -11.15 34.37
C SER A 115 13.90 -10.49 35.73
N TRP A 116 12.67 -10.41 36.24
CA TRP A 116 12.42 -9.94 37.60
C TRP A 116 13.14 -10.89 38.56
N ASP A 117 14.05 -10.37 39.37
CA ASP A 117 14.71 -11.18 40.40
C ASP A 117 13.63 -11.64 41.38
N VAL A 118 13.38 -12.95 41.41
CA VAL A 118 12.50 -13.56 42.40
C VAL A 118 13.16 -13.34 43.76
N ALA A 119 12.55 -12.51 44.60
CA ALA A 119 13.02 -12.29 45.96
C ALA A 119 13.11 -13.65 46.66
N GLY A 120 14.33 -14.07 46.99
CA GLY A 120 14.57 -15.23 47.84
C GLY A 120 13.96 -14.96 49.21
N GLY A 121 12.80 -15.57 49.47
CA GLY A 121 12.20 -15.63 50.80
C GLY A 121 12.91 -16.66 51.68
N PRO A 122 12.74 -16.54 53.02
CA PRO A 122 13.71 -16.88 54.06
C PRO A 122 14.05 -18.37 54.23
#